data_AF-A0A832FIB2-F1
#
_entry.id   AF-A0A832FIB2-F1
#
_cell.length_a   1.000
_cell.length_b   1.000
_cell.length_c   1.000
_cell.angle_alpha   90.00
_cell.angle_beta   90.00
_cell.angle_gamma   90.00
#
_symmetry.space_group_name_H-M   'P 1'
#
loop_
_entity.id
_entity.type
_entity.pdbx_description
1 polymer ?
#
loop_
_entity_poly.entity_id
_entity_poly.type
_entity_poly.pdbx_seq_one_letter_code
_entity_poly.pdbx_strand_id
1 'polypeptide(L)'
;MPKKIDNGLMVKRIEPLPYSLGRPREMMPQINISRLHNFVTESRKLFERWLGELVEIPTVSADPAREKDILKGAALAVSYLTEMGARAELVRTEGYPMILGHFDASSDDPTLAIYHHLDVQPATPSSDWLHPPFKFTTTMDGHYLGRGTTDDKGPALAALFAARFAHEEGIPINIKFIWEMEE
;
A
#
# COMPACT_ATOMS: atom_id res chain seq x y z
N MET A 1 27.92 -24.33 14.50
CA MET A 1 29.03 -23.38 14.29
C MET A 1 28.50 -22.20 13.48
N PRO A 2 28.42 -20.97 14.03
CA PRO A 2 28.00 -19.80 13.26
C PRO A 2 29.16 -19.28 12.40
N LYS A 3 28.86 -18.95 11.14
CA LYS A 3 29.83 -18.36 10.19
C LYS A 3 30.14 -16.92 10.60
N LYS A 4 31.43 -16.59 10.71
CA LYS A 4 31.92 -15.21 10.80
C LYS A 4 31.55 -14.46 9.52
N ILE A 5 30.85 -13.34 9.68
CA ILE A 5 30.81 -12.26 8.70
C ILE A 5 31.81 -11.23 9.22
N ASP A 6 32.93 -11.10 8.52
CA ASP A 6 33.98 -10.13 8.84
C ASP A 6 34.05 -9.15 7.67
N ASN A 7 33.49 -7.96 7.87
CA ASN A 7 33.51 -6.87 6.87
C ASN A 7 33.52 -5.49 7.55
N GLY A 8 33.97 -5.38 8.79
CA GLY A 8 34.08 -4.09 9.50
C GLY A 8 32.76 -3.32 9.74
N LEU A 9 31.62 -3.85 9.29
CA LEU A 9 30.30 -3.30 9.60
C LEU A 9 29.93 -3.64 11.05
N MET A 10 29.97 -2.62 11.91
CA MET A 10 29.27 -2.69 13.20
C MET A 10 27.76 -2.75 12.92
N VAL A 11 27.19 -3.96 12.99
CA VAL A 11 25.74 -4.12 13.15
C VAL A 11 25.41 -3.59 14.55
N LYS A 12 25.01 -2.32 14.64
CA LYS A 12 24.46 -1.78 15.88
C LYS A 12 23.18 -2.57 16.15
N ARG A 13 23.17 -3.32 17.25
CA ARG A 13 21.93 -3.84 17.81
C ARG A 13 21.07 -2.62 18.13
N ILE A 14 19.97 -2.46 17.40
CA ILE A 14 18.97 -1.45 17.75
C ILE A 14 18.40 -1.93 19.08
N GLU A 15 18.81 -1.29 20.17
CA GLU A 15 18.11 -1.43 21.45
C GLU A 15 16.65 -1.02 21.17
N PRO A 16 15.65 -1.84 21.54
CA PRO A 16 14.26 -1.41 21.39
C PRO A 16 14.13 -0.05 22.05
N LEU A 17 13.62 0.92 21.29
CA LEU A 17 13.34 2.26 21.83
C LEU A 17 12.63 2.06 23.16
N PRO A 18 13.07 2.72 24.26
CA PRO A 18 12.35 2.63 25.50
C PRO A 18 10.90 2.96 25.19
N TYR A 19 10.00 2.04 25.54
CA TYR A 19 8.56 2.18 25.41
C TYR A 19 8.10 3.24 26.44
N SER A 20 8.68 4.44 26.39
CA SER A 20 8.37 5.54 27.28
C SER A 20 7.51 6.52 26.52
N LEU A 21 6.26 6.64 27.00
CA LEU A 21 5.20 7.60 26.68
C LEU A 21 3.99 7.07 25.88
N GLY A 22 3.82 5.76 25.74
CA GLY A 22 2.58 5.16 25.20
C GLY A 22 1.65 4.68 26.32
N ARG A 23 0.34 4.92 26.19
CA ARG A 23 -0.70 4.48 27.15
C ARG A 23 -0.49 3.01 27.58
N PRO A 24 -0.80 2.64 28.84
CA PRO A 24 -0.78 1.25 29.28
C PRO A 24 -1.48 0.33 28.29
N ARG A 25 -0.95 -0.87 28.04
CA ARG A 25 -1.54 -1.86 27.10
C ARG A 25 -3.01 -2.17 27.39
N GLU A 26 -3.43 -2.04 28.65
CA GLU A 26 -4.80 -2.20 29.14
C GLU A 26 -5.75 -1.07 28.68
N MET A 27 -5.21 0.06 28.24
CA MET A 27 -5.94 1.22 27.71
C MET A 27 -5.94 1.28 26.17
N MET A 28 -5.35 0.30 25.48
CA MET A 28 -5.43 0.20 24.02
C MET A 28 -6.81 -0.34 23.62
N PRO A 29 -7.46 0.22 22.59
CA PRO A 29 -8.66 -0.40 22.04
C PRO A 29 -8.33 -1.83 21.60
N GLN A 30 -9.10 -2.81 22.07
CA GLN A 30 -9.00 -4.15 21.52
C GLN A 30 -9.72 -4.21 20.18
N ILE A 31 -9.03 -4.69 19.16
CA ILE A 31 -9.64 -4.95 17.86
C ILE A 31 -10.69 -6.05 18.03
N ASN A 32 -11.93 -5.73 17.70
CA ASN A 32 -12.98 -6.73 17.63
C ASN A 32 -12.83 -7.54 16.33
N ILE A 33 -12.36 -8.78 16.47
CA ILE A 33 -12.09 -9.68 15.34
C ILE A 33 -13.33 -9.93 14.48
N SER A 34 -14.52 -10.02 15.08
CA SER A 34 -15.76 -10.18 14.32
C SER A 34 -16.07 -8.95 13.47
N ARG A 35 -15.81 -7.74 14.00
CA ARG A 35 -15.96 -6.49 13.22
C ARG A 35 -14.94 -6.42 12.08
N LEU A 36 -13.70 -6.85 12.32
CA LEU A 36 -12.67 -6.92 11.27
C LEU A 36 -13.09 -7.87 10.14
N HIS A 37 -13.58 -9.07 10.46
CA HIS A 37 -14.05 -10.02 9.45
C HIS A 37 -15.23 -9.49 8.63
N ASN A 38 -16.17 -8.79 9.29
CA ASN A 38 -17.28 -8.14 8.60
C ASN A 38 -16.78 -7.03 7.67
N PHE A 39 -15.90 -6.15 8.16
CA PHE A 39 -15.31 -5.07 7.37
C PHE A 39 -14.60 -5.61 6.12
N VAL A 40 -13.80 -6.68 6.25
CA VAL A 40 -13.12 -7.32 5.12
C VAL A 40 -14.13 -7.85 4.09
N THR A 41 -15.20 -8.50 4.56
CA THR A 41 -16.24 -9.06 3.68
C THR A 41 -17.00 -7.97 2.94
N GLU A 42 -17.39 -6.90 3.64
CA GLU A 42 -18.14 -5.77 3.08
C GLU A 42 -17.29 -4.93 2.12
N SER A 43 -16.01 -4.78 2.42
CA SER A 43 -15.05 -4.02 1.62
C SER A 43 -14.60 -4.71 0.34
N ARG A 44 -14.79 -6.04 0.24
CA ARG A 44 -14.26 -6.88 -0.85
C ARG A 44 -14.58 -6.35 -2.25
N LYS A 45 -15.84 -5.95 -2.50
CA LYS A 45 -16.26 -5.46 -3.83
C LYS A 45 -15.61 -4.13 -4.18
N LEU A 46 -15.43 -3.24 -3.19
CA LEU A 46 -14.76 -1.96 -3.39
C LEU A 46 -13.28 -2.19 -3.67
N PHE A 47 -12.63 -3.06 -2.89
CA PHE A 47 -11.25 -3.46 -3.09
C PHE A 47 -11.03 -4.02 -4.51
N GLU A 48 -11.88 -4.95 -4.96
CA GLU A 48 -11.77 -5.55 -6.29
C GLU A 48 -11.95 -4.53 -7.41
N ARG A 49 -12.90 -3.60 -7.26
CA ARG A 49 -13.11 -2.51 -8.21
C ARG A 49 -11.87 -1.62 -8.31
N TRP A 50 -11.34 -1.17 -7.19
CA TRP A 50 -10.16 -0.28 -7.16
C TRP A 50 -8.89 -0.97 -7.64
N LEU A 51 -8.70 -2.24 -7.27
CA LEU A 51 -7.59 -3.04 -7.77
C LEU A 51 -7.68 -3.17 -9.30
N GLY A 52 -8.88 -3.44 -9.82
CA GLY A 52 -9.11 -3.50 -11.27
C GLY A 52 -8.81 -2.18 -11.97
N GLU A 53 -9.34 -1.07 -11.46
CA GLU A 53 -9.08 0.27 -12.00
C GLU A 53 -7.58 0.62 -12.01
N LEU A 54 -6.81 0.26 -10.97
CA LEU A 54 -5.35 0.45 -10.96
C LEU A 54 -4.64 -0.49 -11.94
N VAL A 55 -4.99 -1.78 -11.98
CA VAL A 55 -4.37 -2.79 -12.86
C VAL A 55 -4.60 -2.44 -14.33
N GLU A 56 -5.75 -1.90 -14.68
CA GLU A 56 -6.09 -1.50 -16.05
C GLU A 56 -5.38 -0.21 -16.51
N ILE A 57 -4.68 0.48 -15.61
CA ILE A 57 -3.74 1.56 -15.95
C ILE A 57 -2.32 0.97 -16.01
N PRO A 58 -1.70 0.87 -17.20
CA PRO A 58 -0.39 0.26 -17.37
C PRO A 58 0.72 1.24 -16.96
N THR A 59 0.88 1.41 -15.64
CA THR A 59 1.89 2.24 -14.97
C THR A 59 3.30 1.65 -15.11
N VAL A 60 3.80 1.47 -16.33
CA VAL A 60 5.12 0.87 -16.58
C VAL A 60 6.19 1.96 -16.55
N SER A 61 6.89 2.09 -15.42
CA SER A 61 7.90 3.14 -15.17
C SER A 61 9.07 3.10 -16.17
N ALA A 62 9.52 1.89 -16.52
CA ALA A 62 10.62 1.67 -17.46
C ALA A 62 10.31 2.04 -18.93
N ASP A 63 9.05 2.34 -19.28
CA ASP A 63 8.65 2.75 -20.63
C ASP A 63 8.28 4.25 -20.65
N PRO A 64 9.12 5.13 -21.23
CA PRO A 64 8.82 6.56 -21.31
C PRO A 64 7.50 6.89 -22.02
N ALA A 65 7.00 6.02 -22.90
CA ALA A 65 5.70 6.23 -23.55
C ALA A 65 4.52 6.12 -22.57
N ARG A 66 4.75 5.61 -21.36
CA ARG A 66 3.76 5.39 -20.30
C ARG A 66 3.73 6.50 -19.25
N GLU A 67 4.47 7.58 -19.42
CA GLU A 67 4.44 8.74 -18.50
C GLU A 67 3.01 9.22 -18.19
N LYS A 68 2.13 9.28 -19.21
CA LYS A 68 0.72 9.66 -18.99
C LYS A 68 -0.05 8.65 -18.14
N ASP A 69 0.25 7.36 -18.30
CA ASP A 69 -0.36 6.29 -17.52
C ASP A 69 0.15 6.35 -16.06
N ILE A 70 1.43 6.63 -15.85
CA ILE A 70 2.03 6.89 -14.53
C ILE A 70 1.31 8.05 -13.82
N LEU A 71 1.20 9.21 -14.47
CA LEU A 71 0.53 10.37 -13.88
C LEU A 71 -0.95 10.09 -13.57
N LYS A 72 -1.63 9.35 -14.45
CA LYS A 72 -3.03 8.92 -14.24
C LYS A 72 -3.15 7.98 -13.04
N GLY A 73 -2.26 6.99 -12.92
CA GLY A 73 -2.22 6.07 -11.79
C GLY A 73 -1.97 6.78 -10.46
N ALA A 74 -1.01 7.71 -10.44
CA ALA A 74 -0.68 8.50 -9.26
C ALA A 74 -1.86 9.40 -8.82
N ALA A 75 -2.54 10.05 -9.76
CA ALA A 75 -3.74 10.83 -9.47
C ALA A 75 -4.90 9.97 -8.94
N LEU A 76 -5.09 8.77 -9.51
CA LEU A 76 -6.09 7.81 -9.04
C LEU A 76 -5.78 7.36 -7.61
N ALA A 77 -4.51 7.06 -7.31
CA ALA A 77 -4.07 6.67 -5.98
C ALA A 77 -4.31 7.75 -4.91
N VAL A 78 -4.07 9.05 -5.22
CA VAL A 78 -4.48 10.17 -4.35
C VAL A 78 -5.98 10.18 -4.11
N SER A 79 -6.77 9.93 -5.15
CA SER A 79 -8.23 9.93 -5.02
C SER A 79 -8.71 8.84 -4.06
N TYR A 80 -8.11 7.65 -4.10
CA TYR A 80 -8.44 6.55 -3.19
C TYR A 80 -8.07 6.84 -1.74
N LEU A 81 -6.87 7.39 -1.50
CA LEU A 81 -6.48 7.82 -0.16
C LEU A 81 -7.46 8.86 0.39
N THR A 82 -7.83 9.84 -0.44
CA THR A 82 -8.77 10.90 -0.07
C THR A 82 -10.17 10.35 0.20
N GLU A 83 -10.68 9.46 -0.66
CA GLU A 83 -11.99 8.82 -0.49
C GLU A 83 -12.06 7.94 0.76
N MET A 84 -10.93 7.35 1.18
CA MET A 84 -10.83 6.60 2.43
C MET A 84 -10.68 7.49 3.67
N GLY A 85 -10.62 8.81 3.53
CA GLY A 85 -10.56 9.77 4.63
C GLY A 85 -9.14 10.21 5.02
N ALA A 86 -8.11 9.82 4.26
CA ALA A 86 -6.76 10.33 4.46
C ALA A 86 -6.61 11.74 3.86
N ARG A 87 -5.74 12.56 4.44
CA ARG A 87 -5.16 13.70 3.72
C ARG A 87 -4.17 13.14 2.70
N ALA A 88 -4.27 13.53 1.43
CA ALA A 88 -3.40 13.01 0.39
C ALA A 88 -2.90 14.09 -0.57
N GLU A 89 -1.66 13.95 -1.04
CA GLU A 89 -1.05 14.87 -1.98
C GLU A 89 -0.08 14.15 -2.93
N LEU A 90 0.10 14.74 -4.13
CA LEU A 90 1.18 14.38 -5.03
C LEU A 90 2.39 15.27 -4.76
N VAL A 91 3.54 14.66 -4.53
CA VAL A 91 4.82 15.34 -4.35
C VAL A 91 5.68 15.11 -5.58
N ARG A 92 6.07 16.21 -6.24
CA ARG A 92 6.99 16.15 -7.38
C ARG A 92 8.39 15.75 -6.90
N THR A 93 9.04 14.90 -7.68
CA THR A 93 10.44 14.48 -7.49
C THR A 93 11.25 14.85 -8.73
N GLU A 94 12.52 14.44 -8.78
CA GLU A 94 13.32 14.52 -10.02
C GLU A 94 12.85 13.51 -11.08
N GLY A 95 12.24 12.40 -10.66
CA GLY A 95 11.62 11.38 -11.50
C GLY A 95 10.09 11.44 -11.44
N TYR A 96 9.45 10.28 -11.35
CA TYR A 96 7.98 10.23 -11.22
C TYR A 96 7.49 10.73 -9.85
N PRO A 97 6.29 11.33 -9.78
CA PRO A 97 5.77 11.87 -8.53
C PRO A 97 5.52 10.76 -7.50
N MET A 98 5.72 11.09 -6.23
CA MET A 98 5.29 10.26 -5.11
C MET A 98 3.91 10.69 -4.61
N ILE A 99 3.18 9.75 -4.03
CA ILE A 99 1.91 9.97 -3.37
C ILE A 99 2.16 9.88 -1.87
N LEU A 100 1.81 10.94 -1.14
CA LEU A 100 1.81 10.94 0.32
C LEU A 100 0.37 10.90 0.83
N GLY A 101 0.09 10.00 1.76
CA GLY A 101 -1.20 9.87 2.43
C GLY A 101 -1.05 9.91 3.94
N HIS A 102 -2.03 10.45 4.66
CA HIS A 102 -1.97 10.57 6.11
C HIS A 102 -3.34 10.37 6.78
N PHE A 103 -3.40 9.39 7.68
CA PHE A 103 -4.43 9.27 8.71
C PHE A 103 -3.85 9.75 10.04
N ASP A 104 -4.42 10.81 10.60
CA ASP A 104 -4.03 11.36 11.90
C ASP A 104 -4.89 10.76 13.03
N ALA A 105 -4.24 10.28 14.10
CA ALA A 105 -4.89 9.92 15.35
C ALA A 105 -4.73 11.05 16.39
N SER A 106 -3.49 11.35 16.79
CA SER A 106 -3.14 12.52 17.60
C SER A 106 -1.65 12.84 17.48
N SER A 107 -1.24 14.06 17.86
CA SER A 107 0.17 14.48 17.82
C SER A 107 1.08 13.69 18.78
N ASP A 108 0.50 13.05 19.80
CA ASP A 108 1.23 12.32 20.84
C ASP A 108 1.31 10.81 20.54
N ASP A 109 0.57 10.34 19.53
CA ASP A 109 0.54 8.94 19.14
C ASP A 109 1.69 8.57 18.19
N PRO A 110 2.21 7.32 18.23
CA PRO A 110 3.26 6.87 17.33
C PRO A 110 2.84 6.97 15.86
N THR A 111 3.81 7.13 14.97
CA THR A 111 3.56 7.15 13.51
C THR A 111 4.11 5.88 12.87
N LEU A 112 3.25 5.16 12.15
CA LEU A 112 3.63 4.08 11.24
C LEU A 112 3.73 4.63 9.82
N ALA A 113 4.91 4.50 9.21
CA ALA A 113 5.08 4.74 7.78
C ALA A 113 4.95 3.41 7.02
N ILE A 114 4.11 3.40 5.99
CA ILE A 114 3.88 2.27 5.11
C ILE A 114 4.28 2.69 3.70
N TYR A 115 5.24 1.97 3.13
CA TYR A 115 5.74 2.21 1.79
C TYR A 115 5.25 1.11 0.84
N HIS A 116 4.89 1.51 -0.37
CA HIS A 116 4.60 0.64 -1.50
C HIS A 116 5.00 1.34 -2.80
N HIS A 117 5.00 0.63 -3.90
CA HIS A 117 5.10 1.21 -5.24
C HIS A 117 3.88 0.85 -6.08
N LEU A 118 3.56 1.68 -7.08
CA LEU A 118 2.37 1.50 -7.93
C LEU A 118 2.70 1.45 -9.42
N ASP A 119 3.97 1.65 -9.77
CA ASP A 119 4.47 1.24 -11.08
C ASP A 119 4.62 -0.28 -11.17
N VAL A 120 4.74 -0.78 -12.39
CA VAL A 120 4.73 -2.21 -12.67
C VAL A 120 5.71 -2.57 -13.77
N GLN A 121 6.20 -3.80 -13.72
CA GLN A 121 7.01 -4.35 -14.80
C GLN A 121 6.25 -4.39 -16.14
N PRO A 122 6.95 -4.23 -17.28
CA PRO A 122 6.37 -4.40 -18.61
C PRO A 122 5.65 -5.75 -18.74
N ALA A 123 4.56 -5.76 -19.51
CA ALA A 123 3.87 -6.98 -19.89
C ALA A 123 3.24 -6.82 -21.27
N THR A 124 3.59 -7.71 -22.19
CA THR A 124 2.97 -7.80 -23.51
C THR A 124 2.00 -8.97 -23.56
N PRO A 125 0.92 -8.90 -24.35
CA PRO A 125 0.13 -10.07 -24.72
C PRO A 125 1.00 -11.03 -25.56
N SER A 126 1.84 -11.82 -24.89
CA SER A 126 2.66 -12.89 -25.49
C SER A 126 2.02 -14.25 -25.22
N SER A 127 2.64 -15.32 -25.72
CA SER A 127 2.21 -16.72 -25.50
C SER A 127 2.09 -17.11 -24.03
N ASP A 128 2.75 -16.38 -23.13
CA ASP A 128 2.86 -16.76 -21.71
C ASP A 128 1.70 -16.17 -20.89
N TRP A 129 0.94 -15.22 -21.44
CA TRP A 129 -0.25 -14.65 -20.82
C TRP A 129 -1.51 -15.28 -21.37
N LEU A 130 -2.22 -16.05 -20.52
CA LEU A 130 -3.53 -16.63 -20.86
C LEU A 130 -4.65 -15.58 -20.94
N HIS A 131 -4.43 -14.40 -20.34
CA HIS A 131 -5.35 -13.26 -20.34
C HIS A 131 -4.56 -11.97 -20.56
N PRO A 132 -5.13 -10.92 -21.19
CA PRO A 132 -4.42 -9.66 -21.39
C PRO A 132 -3.88 -9.09 -20.06
N PRO A 133 -2.60 -8.72 -19.97
CA PRO A 133 -1.96 -8.41 -18.69
C PRO A 133 -2.58 -7.21 -17.98
N PHE A 134 -3.02 -6.19 -18.72
CA PHE A 134 -3.65 -4.99 -18.16
C PHE A 134 -5.18 -5.04 -18.25
N LYS A 135 -5.76 -6.24 -18.16
CA LYS A 135 -7.20 -6.44 -18.01
C LYS A 135 -7.44 -7.24 -16.75
N PHE A 136 -8.03 -6.60 -15.75
CA PHE A 136 -8.29 -7.25 -14.47
C PHE A 136 -9.40 -8.29 -14.62
N THR A 137 -9.21 -9.45 -14.01
CA THR A 137 -10.25 -10.47 -13.91
C THR A 137 -10.04 -11.34 -12.67
N THR A 138 -11.12 -11.96 -12.21
CA THR A 138 -11.09 -12.94 -11.11
C THR A 138 -11.38 -14.33 -11.66
N THR A 139 -10.67 -15.34 -11.17
CA THR A 139 -10.94 -16.74 -11.49
C THR A 139 -12.08 -17.30 -10.62
N MET A 140 -12.60 -18.48 -10.97
CA MET A 140 -13.66 -19.13 -10.17
C MET A 140 -13.18 -19.53 -8.76
N ASP A 141 -11.90 -19.80 -8.59
CA ASP A 141 -11.23 -20.09 -7.32
C ASP A 141 -10.77 -18.84 -6.56
N GLY A 142 -11.10 -17.63 -7.07
CA GLY A 142 -10.94 -16.37 -6.34
C GLY A 142 -9.57 -15.71 -6.50
N HIS A 143 -8.75 -16.13 -7.47
CA HIS A 143 -7.49 -15.47 -7.79
C HIS A 143 -7.71 -14.22 -8.64
N TYR A 144 -6.92 -13.18 -8.37
CA TYR A 144 -6.89 -11.95 -9.16
C TYR A 144 -5.81 -12.02 -10.23
N LEU A 145 -6.22 -11.87 -11.48
CA LEU A 145 -5.33 -11.90 -12.63
C LEU A 145 -5.14 -10.49 -13.19
N GLY A 146 -3.89 -10.16 -13.48
CA GLY A 146 -3.49 -8.89 -14.08
C GLY A 146 -2.09 -8.49 -13.62
N ARG A 147 -1.34 -7.77 -14.46
CA ARG A 147 -0.05 -7.19 -14.11
C ARG A 147 -0.26 -6.15 -13.01
N GLY A 148 0.46 -6.33 -11.91
CA GLY A 148 0.42 -5.42 -10.77
C GLY A 148 -0.49 -5.89 -9.63
N THR A 149 -1.25 -6.97 -9.79
CA THR A 149 -2.19 -7.41 -8.75
C THR A 149 -1.51 -7.74 -7.43
N THR A 150 -0.37 -8.41 -7.49
CA THR A 150 0.42 -8.77 -6.29
C THR A 150 1.64 -7.89 -6.05
N ASP A 151 2.08 -7.17 -7.08
CA ASP A 151 3.36 -6.46 -7.12
C ASP A 151 3.17 -5.12 -7.84
N ASP A 152 2.74 -4.06 -7.15
CA ASP A 152 2.41 -4.04 -5.70
C ASP A 152 1.07 -3.32 -5.39
N LYS A 153 0.19 -3.22 -6.41
CA LYS A 153 -1.09 -2.51 -6.29
C LYS A 153 -2.05 -3.16 -5.29
N GLY A 154 -2.08 -4.50 -5.24
CA GLY A 154 -2.92 -5.24 -4.30
C GLY A 154 -2.51 -5.05 -2.84
N PRO A 155 -1.24 -5.29 -2.47
CA PRO A 155 -0.78 -5.05 -1.12
C PRO A 155 -0.89 -3.58 -0.70
N ALA A 156 -0.60 -2.62 -1.58
CA ALA A 156 -0.81 -1.19 -1.30
C ALA A 156 -2.27 -0.88 -0.92
N LEU A 157 -3.24 -1.39 -1.70
CA LEU A 157 -4.65 -1.26 -1.37
C LEU A 157 -5.01 -2.00 -0.08
N ALA A 158 -4.49 -3.20 0.15
CA ALA A 158 -4.79 -3.95 1.38
C ALA A 158 -4.36 -3.17 2.63
N ALA A 159 -3.18 -2.54 2.59
CA ALA A 159 -2.69 -1.67 3.64
C ALA A 159 -3.58 -0.43 3.82
N LEU A 160 -4.06 0.19 2.73
CA LEU A 160 -5.01 1.31 2.80
C LEU A 160 -6.32 0.92 3.51
N PHE A 161 -6.92 -0.21 3.14
CA PHE A 161 -8.15 -0.68 3.78
C PHE A 161 -7.93 -1.02 5.27
N ALA A 162 -6.79 -1.62 5.61
CA ALA A 162 -6.42 -1.87 7.00
C ALA A 162 -6.24 -0.57 7.80
N ALA A 163 -5.61 0.45 7.22
CA ALA A 163 -5.43 1.75 7.85
C ALA A 163 -6.76 2.46 8.08
N ARG A 164 -7.67 2.41 7.11
CA ARG A 164 -9.04 2.91 7.28
C ARG A 164 -9.74 2.24 8.46
N PHE A 165 -9.71 0.91 8.52
CA PHE A 165 -10.33 0.18 9.62
C PHE A 165 -9.71 0.57 10.98
N ALA A 166 -8.38 0.63 11.05
CA ALA A 166 -7.68 1.04 12.28
C ALA A 166 -8.07 2.46 12.72
N HIS A 167 -8.22 3.38 11.77
CA HIS A 167 -8.66 4.74 12.03
C HIS A 167 -10.11 4.78 12.53
N GLU A 168 -11.03 4.05 11.89
CA GLU A 168 -12.44 3.95 12.30
C GLU A 168 -12.62 3.29 13.69
N GLU A 169 -11.75 2.33 14.05
CA GLU A 169 -11.74 1.72 15.39
C GLU A 169 -11.01 2.57 16.45
N GLY A 170 -10.49 3.75 16.08
CA GLY A 170 -9.81 4.65 17.01
C GLY A 170 -8.49 4.11 17.56
N ILE A 171 -7.78 3.29 16.78
CA ILE A 171 -6.45 2.80 17.16
C ILE A 171 -5.50 4.02 17.28
N PRO A 172 -4.78 4.19 18.40
CA PRO A 172 -3.96 5.37 18.66
C PRO A 172 -2.63 5.31 17.91
N ILE A 173 -2.69 5.39 16.58
CA ILE A 173 -1.54 5.38 15.68
C ILE A 173 -1.80 6.31 14.50
N ASN A 174 -0.84 7.17 14.21
CA ASN A 174 -0.81 7.93 12.96
C ASN A 174 -0.30 7.01 11.84
N ILE A 175 -0.92 7.03 10.66
CA ILE A 175 -0.50 6.18 9.52
C ILE A 175 -0.15 7.08 8.35
N LYS A 176 1.10 6.99 7.90
CA LYS A 176 1.61 7.70 6.71
C LYS A 176 1.86 6.71 5.58
N PHE A 177 1.26 6.97 4.44
CA PHE A 177 1.52 6.26 3.19
C PHE A 177 2.56 7.00 2.38
N ILE A 178 3.51 6.24 1.83
CA ILE A 178 4.50 6.69 0.86
C ILE A 178 4.37 5.74 -0.32
N TRP A 179 3.65 6.14 -1.36
CA TRP A 179 3.56 5.35 -2.59
C TRP A 179 4.40 5.99 -3.69
N GLU A 180 5.32 5.23 -4.26
CA GLU A 180 6.12 5.68 -5.39
C GLU A 180 5.64 5.10 -6.72
N MET A 181 6.20 5.63 -7.79
CA MET A 181 5.86 5.30 -9.17
C MET A 181 7.11 4.90 -9.98
N GLU A 182 8.19 4.51 -9.30
CA GLU A 182 9.51 4.22 -9.89
C GLU A 182 10.37 3.37 -8.93
N GLU A 183 9.92 2.15 -8.59
CA GLU A 183 10.70 1.20 -7.78
C GLU A 183 11.87 0.55 -8.55
#